data_AF-A0AAN1XYK6-F1
#
_entry.id   AF-A0AAN1XYK6-F1
#
_cell.length_a   1.000
_cell.length_b   1.000
_cell.length_c   1.000
_cell.angle_alpha   90.00
_cell.angle_beta   90.00
_cell.angle_gamma   90.00
#
_symmetry.space_group_name_H-M   'P 1'
#
loop_
_entity.id
_entity.type
_entity.pdbx_description
1 polymer ?
#
loop_
_entity_poly.entity_id
_entity_poly.type
_entity_poly.pdbx_seq_one_letter_code
_entity_poly.pdbx_strand_id
1 'polypeptide(L)'
;MIGRNEDCGLTCFYHGWKVDVDGNCVEMPTEPDGYGFKNRVRIASYPTREAGVMVWATSARASTNYRSPRSTGRRSRASSARS
;
A
#
# COMPACT_ATOMS: atom_id res chain seq x y z
N MET A 1 -4.82 -15.38 -1.92
CA MET A 1 -5.89 -14.38 -1.95
C MET A 1 -6.52 -14.43 -3.33
N ILE A 2 -7.83 -14.63 -3.42
CA ILE A 2 -8.59 -14.38 -4.65
C ILE A 2 -9.54 -13.23 -4.33
N GLY A 3 -9.59 -12.22 -5.19
CA GLY A 3 -10.34 -11.01 -4.91
C GLY A 3 -10.49 -10.11 -6.11
N ARG A 4 -11.27 -9.05 -5.92
CA ARG A 4 -11.52 -7.98 -6.89
C ARG A 4 -10.71 -6.74 -6.52
N ASN A 5 -10.32 -5.96 -7.52
CA ASN A 5 -9.69 -4.66 -7.31
C ASN A 5 -10.79 -3.58 -7.22
N GLU A 6 -10.91 -2.93 -6.06
CA GLU A 6 -11.92 -1.90 -5.76
C GLU A 6 -11.28 -0.74 -5.00
N ASP A 7 -11.47 0.49 -5.47
CA ASP A 7 -10.95 1.73 -4.87
C ASP A 7 -9.49 1.62 -4.39
N CYS A 8 -8.62 1.11 -5.25
CA CYS A 8 -7.20 0.92 -4.96
C CYS A 8 -6.90 -0.08 -3.82
N GLY A 9 -7.82 -1.04 -3.58
CA GLY A 9 -7.64 -2.14 -2.64
C GLY A 9 -8.09 -3.48 -3.22
N LEU A 10 -7.63 -4.57 -2.60
CA LEU A 10 -8.05 -5.93 -2.96
C LEU A 10 -9.12 -6.42 -1.99
N THR A 11 -10.33 -6.65 -2.48
CA THR A 11 -11.45 -7.18 -1.69
C THR A 11 -11.55 -8.70 -1.88
N CYS A 12 -11.42 -9.45 -0.79
CA CYS A 12 -11.46 -10.91 -0.76
C CYS A 12 -12.87 -11.45 -1.05
N PHE A 13 -12.99 -12.47 -1.92
CA PHE A 13 -14.29 -13.09 -2.23
C PHE A 13 -14.91 -13.90 -1.11
N TYR A 14 -14.11 -14.34 -0.14
CA TYR A 14 -14.64 -15.18 0.94
C TYR A 14 -15.35 -14.33 2.00
N HIS A 15 -14.64 -13.37 2.59
CA HIS A 15 -15.15 -12.59 3.73
C HIS A 15 -15.47 -11.13 3.40
N GLY A 16 -15.26 -10.70 2.15
CA GLY A 16 -15.40 -9.30 1.77
C GLY A 16 -14.37 -8.36 2.42
N TRP A 17 -13.31 -8.89 3.04
CA TRP A 17 -12.28 -8.07 3.67
C TRP A 17 -11.46 -7.36 2.60
N LYS A 18 -11.27 -6.05 2.76
CA LYS A 18 -10.50 -5.21 1.86
C LYS A 18 -9.13 -4.91 2.47
N VAL A 19 -8.10 -4.99 1.64
CA VAL A 19 -6.73 -4.63 2.02
C VAL A 19 -6.18 -3.56 1.08
N ASP A 20 -5.41 -2.63 1.63
CA ASP A 20 -4.72 -1.58 0.88
C ASP A 20 -3.38 -2.04 0.27
N VAL A 21 -2.70 -1.15 -0.44
CA VAL A 21 -1.40 -1.38 -1.09
C VAL A 21 -0.27 -1.70 -0.10
N ASP A 22 -0.41 -1.29 1.16
CA ASP A 22 0.55 -1.54 2.24
C ASP A 22 0.23 -2.84 3.02
N GLY A 23 -0.81 -3.55 2.59
CA GLY A 23 -1.28 -4.81 3.17
C GLY A 23 -2.06 -4.64 4.46
N ASN A 24 -2.54 -3.44 4.79
CA ASN A 24 -3.39 -3.21 5.96
C ASN A 24 -4.84 -3.59 5.62
N CYS A 25 -5.56 -4.17 6.59
CA CYS A 25 -6.99 -4.40 6.42
C CYS A 25 -7.78 -3.10 6.66
N VAL A 26 -8.49 -2.63 5.63
CA VAL A 26 -9.19 -1.34 5.63
C VAL A 26 -10.71 -1.49 5.71
N GLU A 27 -11.27 -2.67 5.45
CA GLU A 27 -12.70 -2.96 5.64
C GLU A 27 -12.91 -4.44 6.03
N MET A 28 -13.85 -4.71 6.92
CA MET A 28 -14.21 -6.06 7.38
C MET A 28 -15.75 -6.17 7.53
N PRO A 29 -16.51 -6.23 6.43
CA PRO A 29 -17.97 -6.12 6.47
C PRO A 29 -18.68 -7.22 7.28
N THR A 30 -18.08 -8.41 7.39
CA THR A 30 -18.64 -9.54 8.13
C THR A 30 -18.22 -9.56 9.61
N GLU A 31 -17.18 -8.81 9.99
CA GLU A 31 -16.68 -8.79 11.37
C GLU A 31 -17.31 -7.62 12.15
N PRO A 32 -17.82 -7.83 13.38
CA PRO A 32 -18.34 -6.76 14.19
C PRO A 32 -17.26 -5.73 14.58
N ASP A 33 -17.63 -4.45 14.56
CA ASP A 33 -16.79 -3.40 15.09
C ASP A 33 -16.55 -3.59 16.61
N GLY A 34 -15.33 -3.31 17.07
CA GLY A 34 -14.98 -3.30 18.51
C GLY A 34 -13.95 -4.34 18.95
N TYR A 35 -13.76 -5.45 18.22
CA TYR A 35 -12.76 -6.48 18.56
C TYR A 35 -11.33 -6.14 18.10
N GLY A 36 -11.14 -4.98 17.46
CA GLY A 36 -9.84 -4.51 16.97
C GLY A 36 -9.18 -5.44 15.94
N PHE A 37 -9.94 -6.37 15.35
CA PHE A 37 -9.40 -7.37 14.42
C PHE A 37 -8.80 -6.73 13.17
N LYS A 38 -9.43 -5.66 12.70
CA LYS A 38 -8.99 -4.81 11.59
C LYS A 38 -7.53 -4.37 11.70
N ASN A 39 -7.08 -4.01 12.91
CA ASN A 39 -5.72 -3.51 13.14
C ASN A 39 -4.69 -4.64 13.31
N ARG A 40 -5.14 -5.87 13.54
CA ARG A 40 -4.27 -7.05 13.75
C ARG A 40 -4.05 -7.85 12.47
N VAL A 41 -5.03 -7.84 11.57
CA VAL A 41 -4.95 -8.56 10.29
C VAL A 41 -4.16 -7.74 9.28
N ARG A 42 -3.07 -8.32 8.78
CA ARG A 42 -2.27 -7.77 7.69
C ARG A 42 -1.85 -8.87 6.73
N ILE A 43 -1.79 -8.54 5.45
CA ILE A 43 -1.18 -9.40 4.43
C ILE A 43 0.24 -8.93 4.14
N ALA A 44 1.08 -9.83 3.62
CA ALA A 44 2.40 -9.44 3.14
C ALA A 44 2.25 -8.50 1.93
N SER A 45 2.86 -7.31 2.01
CA SER A 45 3.05 -6.40 0.89
C SER A 45 4.55 -6.27 0.61
N TYR A 46 4.91 -6.34 -0.67
CA TYR A 46 6.29 -6.29 -1.14
C TYR A 46 6.48 -5.08 -2.05
N PRO A 47 7.53 -4.28 -1.84
CA PRO A 47 7.87 -3.21 -2.77
C PRO A 47 8.01 -3.77 -4.17
N THR A 48 7.31 -3.11 -5.09
CA THR A 48 7.18 -3.56 -6.46
C THR A 48 7.49 -2.40 -7.39
N ARG A 49 8.14 -2.68 -8.52
CA ARG A 49 8.50 -1.69 -9.53
C ARG A 49 8.20 -2.20 -10.93
N GLU A 50 7.66 -1.30 -11.76
CA GLU A 50 7.55 -1.50 -13.20
C GLU A 50 8.85 -1.07 -13.91
N ALA A 51 9.42 -1.98 -14.70
CA ALA A 51 10.58 -1.70 -15.55
C ALA A 51 10.70 -2.74 -16.66
N GLY A 52 10.98 -2.28 -17.89
CA GLY A 52 11.21 -3.17 -19.04
C GLY A 52 10.03 -4.09 -19.34
N VAL A 53 8.80 -3.53 -19.42
CA VAL A 53 7.52 -4.24 -19.62
C VAL A 53 7.20 -5.34 -18.59
N MET A 54 7.92 -5.34 -17.47
CA MET A 54 7.81 -6.34 -16.41
C MET A 54 7.52 -5.64 -15.07
N VAL A 55 6.93 -6.42 -14.15
CA VAL A 55 6.69 -6.03 -12.76
C VAL A 55 7.65 -6.82 -11.88
N TRP A 56 8.48 -6.13 -11.10
CA TRP A 56 9.52 -6.70 -10.25
C TRP A 56 9.15 -6.54 -8.79
N ALA A 57 9.10 -7.63 -8.02
CA ALA A 57 8.88 -7.62 -6.58
C ALA A 57 10.13 -8.12 -5.83
N THR A 58 10.50 -7.47 -4.73
CA THR A 58 11.56 -7.96 -3.84
C THR A 58 10.99 -8.90 -2.79
N SER A 59 11.66 -10.02 -2.52
CA SER A 59 11.30 -10.93 -1.43
C SER A 59 11.69 -10.40 -0.05
N ALA A 60 12.63 -9.45 0.02
CA ALA A 60 12.94 -8.77 1.27
C ALA A 60 11.79 -7.82 1.62
N ARG A 61 11.18 -8.02 2.79
CA ARG A 61 10.27 -7.04 3.40
C ARG A 61 11.07 -5.78 3.61
N ALA A 62 10.87 -4.77 2.77
CA ALA A 62 11.63 -3.53 2.89
C ALA A 62 11.40 -2.95 4.28
N SER A 63 12.49 -2.71 5.01
CA SER A 63 12.52 -1.62 5.96
C SER A 63 12.23 -0.34 5.16
N THR A 64 11.36 0.50 5.70
CA THR A 64 10.59 1.59 5.08
C THR A 64 11.36 2.69 4.31
N ASN A 65 12.58 2.48 3.80
CA ASN A 65 13.44 3.54 3.22
C ASN A 65 13.98 3.27 1.80
N TYR A 66 13.28 2.52 0.94
CA TYR A 66 13.69 2.47 -0.47
C TYR A 66 13.27 3.77 -1.21
N ARG A 67 14.22 4.71 -1.32
CA ARG A 67 14.04 5.98 -2.04
C ARG A 67 14.41 5.79 -3.51
N SER A 68 13.44 5.97 -4.40
CA SER A 68 13.65 5.91 -5.86
C SER A 68 14.76 6.89 -6.31
N PRO A 69 15.69 6.46 -7.19
CA PRO A 69 16.67 7.34 -7.84
C PRO A 69 16.02 8.41 -8.72
N ARG A 70 14.75 8.25 -9.14
CA ARG A 70 14.05 9.27 -9.96
C ARG A 70 13.58 10.50 -9.17
N SER A 71 13.91 10.62 -7.89
CA SER A 71 13.63 11.84 -7.11
C SER A 71 14.61 12.99 -7.37
N THR A 72 15.64 12.80 -8.20
CA THR A 72 16.48 13.91 -8.69
C THR A 72 15.82 14.58 -9.90
N GLY A 73 14.90 15.53 -9.67
CA GLY A 73 14.28 16.19 -10.82
C GLY A 73 13.26 17.31 -10.65
N ARG A 74 13.11 17.98 -9.50
CA ARG A 74 12.70 19.41 -9.45
C ARG A 74 12.89 19.96 -8.04
N ARG A 75 13.95 20.73 -7.80
CA ARG A 75 13.93 21.73 -6.73
C ARG A 75 12.95 22.81 -7.17
N SER A 76 11.71 22.79 -6.69
CA SER A 76 10.94 24.04 -6.64
C SER A 76 11.44 24.79 -5.41
N ARG A 77 12.09 25.93 -5.69
CA ARG A 77 12.66 26.87 -4.73
C ARG A 77 11.72 27.12 -3.55
N ALA A 78 12.28 27.14 -2.35
CA ALA A 78 11.74 27.96 -1.28
C ALA A 78 11.79 29.42 -1.73
N SER A 79 10.65 30.10 -1.73
CA SER A 79 10.59 31.55 -1.73
C SER A 79 9.83 31.97 -0.47
N SER A 80 10.60 32.26 0.57
CA SER A 80 10.18 33.08 1.69
C SER A 80 9.93 34.51 1.22
N ALA A 81 8.75 35.06 1.52
CA ALA A 81 8.59 36.47 1.88
C ALA A 81 7.23 36.66 2.57
N ARG A 82 7.26 36.74 3.90
CA ARG A 82 6.39 37.63 4.66
C ARG A 82 6.99 39.03 4.60
N SER A 83 6.11 40.03 4.65
CA SER A 83 6.32 41.49 4.57
C SER A 83 6.23 42.06 3.16
#